data_AF-U6DTF1-F1
#
_entry.id   AF-U6DTF1-F1
#
_cell.length_a   1.000
_cell.length_b   1.000
_cell.length_c   1.000
_cell.angle_alpha   90.00
_cell.angle_beta   90.00
_cell.angle_gamma   90.00
#
_symmetry.space_group_name_H-M   'P 1'
#
loop_
_entity.id
_entity.type
_entity.pdbx_description
1 polymer ?
#
loop_
_entity_poly.entity_id
_entity_poly.type
_entity_poly.pdbx_seq_one_letter_code
_entity_poly.pdbx_strand_id
1 'polypeptide(L)'
;DLGLVNASLLPPPECARRGGRPRGPSCHAVPDIAFFSLLLFLTSFLLAMALKHVKTSRFFPSGVRKVLGDFSSVLAMLLGCGLDSFLGLATPKLTVPSEFKPTLPGR
;
A
#
# COMPACT_ATOMS: atom_id res chain seq x y z
N ASP A 1 17.79 -35.48 -24.54
CA ASP A 1 16.49 -35.30 -23.87
C ASP A 1 16.05 -33.84 -23.85
N LEU A 2 15.38 -33.38 -24.90
CA LEU A 2 14.85 -32.01 -24.97
C LEU A 2 13.48 -31.97 -24.25
N GLY A 3 13.51 -31.84 -22.93
CA GLY A 3 12.33 -31.67 -22.10
C GLY A 3 11.63 -30.34 -22.39
N LEU A 4 10.65 -30.34 -23.30
CA LEU A 4 9.74 -29.23 -23.52
C LEU A 4 8.87 -29.01 -22.28
N VAL A 5 9.37 -28.24 -21.32
CA VAL A 5 8.55 -27.71 -20.22
C VAL A 5 7.59 -26.69 -20.82
N ASN A 6 6.29 -26.90 -20.62
CA ASN A 6 5.25 -25.99 -21.12
C ASN A 6 5.34 -24.67 -20.32
N ALA A 7 6.02 -23.67 -20.88
CA ALA A 7 6.33 -22.38 -20.24
C ALA A 7 5.08 -21.65 -19.72
N SER A 8 3.92 -21.95 -20.30
CA SER A 8 2.61 -21.39 -19.94
C SER A 8 2.08 -21.85 -18.58
N LEU A 9 2.60 -22.96 -18.03
CA LEU A 9 2.16 -23.55 -16.75
C LEU A 9 3.17 -23.37 -15.62
N LEU A 10 4.30 -22.67 -15.86
CA LEU A 10 5.30 -22.46 -14.83
C LEU A 10 4.84 -21.41 -13.80
N PRO A 11 5.04 -21.65 -12.50
CA PRO A 11 4.82 -20.62 -11.50
C PRO A 11 5.76 -19.41 -11.73
N PRO A 12 5.31 -18.17 -11.42
CA PRO A 12 6.08 -16.94 -11.66
C PRO A 12 7.56 -16.96 -11.21
N PRO A 13 7.92 -17.48 -10.01
CA PRO A 13 9.33 -17.52 -9.57
C PRO A 13 10.20 -18.45 -10.41
N GLU A 14 9.64 -19.52 -10.96
CA GLU A 14 10.39 -20.50 -11.77
C GLU A 14 10.57 -20.01 -13.21
N CYS A 15 9.59 -19.26 -13.73
CA CYS A 15 9.70 -18.54 -15.01
C CYS A 15 10.83 -17.49 -14.96
N ALA A 16 10.90 -16.70 -13.88
CA ALA A 16 11.95 -15.69 -13.70
C ALA A 16 13.34 -16.31 -13.59
N ARG A 17 13.50 -17.43 -12.87
CA ARG A 17 14.79 -18.16 -12.76
C ARG A 17 15.33 -18.68 -14.09
N ARG A 18 14.44 -18.98 -15.05
CA ARG A 18 14.81 -19.45 -16.39
C ARG A 18 14.97 -18.31 -17.41
N GLY A 19 14.99 -17.05 -16.95
CA GLY A 19 15.13 -15.87 -17.80
C GLY A 19 13.85 -15.49 -18.57
N GLY A 20 12.72 -16.11 -18.25
CA GLY A 20 11.42 -15.79 -18.82
C GLY A 20 10.79 -14.56 -18.16
N ARG A 21 10.01 -13.79 -18.92
CA ARG A 21 9.15 -12.73 -18.39
C ARG A 21 7.69 -13.20 -18.45
N PRO A 22 6.99 -13.25 -17.31
CA PRO A 22 5.57 -13.58 -17.32
C PRO A 22 4.81 -12.54 -18.15
N ARG A 23 3.84 -13.01 -18.96
CA ARG A 23 2.98 -12.17 -19.80
C ARG A 23 1.52 -12.58 -19.55
N GLY A 24 0.63 -11.59 -19.50
CA GLY A 24 -0.81 -11.81 -19.29
C GLY A 24 -1.33 -11.22 -17.97
N PRO A 25 -2.66 -11.22 -17.77
CA PRO A 25 -3.32 -10.54 -16.65
C PRO A 25 -2.94 -11.10 -15.28
N SER A 26 -2.53 -12.38 -15.21
CA SER A 26 -2.05 -13.02 -13.98
C SER A 26 -0.64 -12.55 -13.54
N CYS A 27 0.11 -11.85 -14.39
CA CYS A 27 1.46 -11.37 -14.08
C CYS A 27 1.51 -10.21 -13.08
N HIS A 28 0.42 -9.44 -12.99
CA HIS A 28 0.29 -8.31 -12.05
C HIS A 28 -0.49 -8.66 -10.78
N ALA A 29 -1.07 -9.86 -10.72
CA ALA A 29 -1.86 -10.30 -9.58
C ALA A 29 -0.93 -10.89 -8.51
N VAL A 30 -0.36 -10.03 -7.67
CA VAL A 30 0.27 -10.49 -6.42
C VAL A 30 -0.87 -10.83 -5.45
N PRO A 31 -1.03 -12.09 -5.03
CA PRO A 31 -2.19 -12.55 -4.26
C PRO A 31 -2.32 -11.83 -2.91
N ASP A 32 -1.23 -11.26 -2.39
CA ASP A 32 -1.20 -10.65 -1.06
C ASP A 32 -1.71 -9.19 -1.04
N ILE A 33 -1.84 -8.53 -2.19
CA ILE A 33 -2.21 -7.10 -2.26
C ILE A 33 -3.60 -6.86 -1.68
N ALA A 34 -4.57 -7.72 -1.99
CA ALA A 34 -5.95 -7.56 -1.52
C ALA A 34 -6.05 -7.67 0.01
N PHE A 35 -5.36 -8.66 0.59
CA PHE A 35 -5.33 -8.87 2.04
C PHE A 35 -4.65 -7.69 2.75
N PHE A 36 -3.50 -7.24 2.25
CA PHE A 36 -2.82 -6.07 2.80
C PHE A 36 -3.61 -4.78 2.63
N SER A 37 -4.31 -4.59 1.51
CA SER A 37 -5.18 -3.43 1.30
C SER A 37 -6.34 -3.41 2.29
N LEU A 38 -6.93 -4.57 2.59
CA LEU A 38 -7.97 -4.72 3.61
C LEU A 38 -7.43 -4.42 5.01
N LEU A 39 -6.23 -4.92 5.36
CA LEU A 39 -5.58 -4.62 6.64
C LEU A 39 -5.31 -3.11 6.78
N LEU A 40 -4.73 -2.47 5.77
CA LEU A 40 -4.46 -1.03 5.78
C LEU A 40 -5.75 -0.20 5.92
N PHE A 41 -6.81 -0.61 5.24
CA PHE A 41 -8.13 0.02 5.36
C PHE A 41 -8.70 -0.12 6.78
N LEU A 42 -8.70 -1.34 7.33
CA LEU A 42 -9.19 -1.60 8.68
C LEU A 42 -8.36 -0.85 9.73
N THR A 43 -7.03 -0.84 9.62
CA THR A 43 -6.16 -0.09 10.53
C THR A 43 -6.46 1.41 10.47
N SER A 44 -6.60 1.98 9.28
CA SER A 44 -6.92 3.40 9.12
C SER A 44 -8.28 3.75 9.73
N PHE A 45 -9.29 2.91 9.50
CA PHE A 45 -10.63 3.08 10.05
C PHE A 45 -10.65 2.94 11.57
N LEU A 46 -10.04 1.88 12.12
CA LEU A 46 -9.96 1.64 13.55
C LEU A 46 -9.18 2.74 14.25
N LEU A 47 -8.10 3.23 13.65
CA LEU A 47 -7.31 4.33 14.18
C LEU A 47 -8.10 5.64 14.19
N ALA A 48 -8.82 5.96 13.10
CA ALA A 48 -9.69 7.13 13.06
C ALA A 48 -10.80 7.05 14.12
N MET A 49 -11.42 5.87 14.29
CA MET A 49 -12.44 5.64 15.32
C MET A 49 -11.87 5.69 16.73
N ALA A 50 -10.68 5.14 16.97
CA ALA A 50 -9.98 5.21 18.25
C ALA A 50 -9.60 6.65 18.60
N LEU A 51 -9.03 7.43 17.66
CA LEU A 51 -8.75 8.85 17.86
C LEU A 51 -10.02 9.65 18.18
N LYS A 52 -11.14 9.32 17.51
CA LYS A 52 -12.45 9.92 17.79
C LYS A 52 -12.97 9.57 19.19
N HIS A 53 -12.79 8.32 19.62
CA HIS A 53 -13.18 7.84 20.95
C HIS A 53 -12.28 8.42 22.07
N VAL A 54 -10.99 8.62 21.79
CA VAL A 54 -10.04 9.30 22.67
C VAL A 54 -10.41 10.78 22.83
N LYS A 55 -10.89 11.43 21.77
CA LYS A 55 -11.36 12.82 21.81
C LYS A 55 -12.64 13.00 22.65
N THR A 56 -13.57 12.05 22.62
CA THR A 56 -14.78 12.05 23.46
C THR A 56 -14.53 11.60 24.90
N SER A 57 -13.45 10.84 25.14
CA SER A 57 -13.06 10.41 26.47
C SER A 57 -12.55 11.55 27.34
N ARG A 58 -12.94 11.54 28.62
CA ARG A 58 -12.54 12.55 29.61
C ARG A 58 -11.09 12.40 30.09
N PHE A 59 -10.40 11.32 29.69
CA PHE A 59 -9.07 10.96 30.17
C PHE A 59 -7.93 11.88 29.72
N PHE A 60 -8.07 12.59 28.59
CA PHE A 60 -6.97 13.41 28.06
C PHE A 60 -7.09 14.90 28.42
N PRO A 61 -5.97 15.58 28.75
CA PRO A 61 -5.95 17.02 29.01
C PRO A 61 -6.39 17.83 27.79
N SER A 62 -6.94 19.02 28.02
CA SER A 62 -7.57 19.88 27.00
C SER A 62 -6.66 20.21 25.82
N GLY A 63 -5.35 20.40 26.06
CA GLY A 63 -4.36 20.62 25.00
C GLY A 63 -4.21 19.43 24.04
N VAL A 64 -4.23 18.20 24.56
CA VAL A 64 -4.09 16.98 23.75
C VAL A 64 -5.37 16.75 22.92
N ARG A 65 -6.56 17.00 23.47
CA ARG A 65 -7.82 16.96 22.69
C ARG A 65 -7.86 17.98 21.56
N LYS A 66 -7.20 19.13 21.73
CA LYS A 66 -7.10 20.16 20.69
C LYS A 66 -6.23 19.66 19.53
N VAL A 67 -5.04 19.16 19.84
CA VAL A 67 -4.12 18.59 18.82
C VAL A 67 -4.73 17.39 18.10
N LEU A 68 -5.32 16.42 18.82
CA LEU A 68 -6.00 15.29 18.19
C LEU A 68 -7.20 15.72 17.34
N GLY A 69 -7.87 16.82 17.69
CA GLY A 69 -8.99 17.35 16.94
C GLY A 69 -8.58 17.99 15.62
N ASP A 70 -7.56 18.84 15.65
CA ASP A 70 -7.12 19.64 14.50
C ASP A 70 -6.27 18.81 13.52
N PHE A 71 -5.56 17.78 14.02
CA PHE A 71 -4.65 16.94 13.23
C PHE A 71 -5.05 15.47 13.12
N SER A 72 -6.29 15.10 13.48
CA SER A 72 -6.74 13.69 13.51
C SER A 72 -6.47 12.93 12.21
N SER A 73 -6.78 13.56 11.07
CA SER A 73 -6.63 12.96 9.74
C SER A 73 -5.15 12.80 9.38
N VAL A 74 -4.33 13.81 9.67
CA VAL A 74 -2.89 13.80 9.42
C VAL A 74 -2.20 12.71 10.25
N LEU A 75 -2.55 12.59 11.53
CA LEU A 75 -2.01 11.57 12.42
C LEU A 75 -2.39 10.15 11.96
N ALA A 76 -3.62 9.96 11.47
CA ALA A 76 -4.06 8.70 10.91
C ALA A 76 -3.26 8.31 9.65
N MET A 77 -3.01 9.27 8.76
CA MET A 77 -2.22 9.04 7.54
C MET A 77 -0.74 8.72 7.86
N LEU A 78 -0.14 9.43 8.82
CA LEU A 78 1.24 9.17 9.26
C LEU A 78 1.41 7.78 9.87
N LEU A 79 0.46 7.36 10.70
CA LEU A 79 0.48 6.01 11.30
C LEU A 79 0.25 4.92 10.24
N GLY A 80 -0.63 5.15 9.27
CA GLY A 80 -0.81 4.26 8.12
C GLY A 80 0.46 4.13 7.28
N CYS A 81 1.11 5.24 6.93
CA CYS A 81 2.38 5.24 6.20
C CYS A 81 3.54 4.62 6.99
N GLY A 82 3.57 4.84 8.31
CA GLY A 82 4.56 4.23 9.21
C GLY A 82 4.42 2.71 9.25
N LEU A 83 3.19 2.21 9.35
CA LEU A 83 2.91 0.77 9.32
C LEU A 83 3.24 0.15 7.95
N ASP A 84 2.86 0.80 6.85
CA ASP A 84 3.21 0.37 5.49
C ASP A 84 4.74 0.27 5.29
N SER A 85 5.49 1.24 5.83
CA SER A 85 6.96 1.25 5.78
C SER A 85 7.57 0.18 6.69
N PHE A 86 7.01 -0.07 7.87
CA PHE A 86 7.47 -1.11 8.79
C PHE A 86 7.25 -2.52 8.24
N LEU A 87 6.13 -2.74 7.56
CA LEU A 87 5.79 -4.01 6.92
C LEU A 87 6.50 -4.22 5.57
N GLY A 88 7.15 -3.18 5.02
CA GLY A 88 7.90 -3.27 3.77
C GLY A 88 7.03 -3.62 2.56
N LEU A 89 5.75 -3.22 2.57
CA LEU A 89 4.79 -3.64 1.56
C LEU A 89 5.09 -2.98 0.21
N ALA A 90 4.99 -3.77 -0.87
CA ALA A 90 5.04 -3.28 -2.25
C ALA A 90 3.68 -2.68 -2.65
N THR A 91 3.13 -1.79 -1.83
CA THR A 91 1.90 -1.05 -2.13
C THR A 91 2.18 -0.02 -3.23
N PRO A 92 1.21 0.24 -4.13
CA PRO A 92 1.36 1.27 -5.16
C PRO A 92 1.39 2.65 -4.48
N LYS A 93 2.60 3.17 -4.26
CA LYS A 93 2.83 4.48 -3.67
C LYS A 93 2.56 5.59 -4.69
N LEU A 94 2.19 6.76 -4.19
CA LEU A 94 1.95 7.93 -5.01
C LEU A 94 3.25 8.28 -5.75
N THR A 95 3.28 8.03 -7.06
CA THR A 95 4.45 8.29 -7.90
C THR A 95 4.39 9.73 -8.35
N VAL A 96 5.24 10.58 -7.76
CA VAL A 96 5.40 11.96 -8.20
C VAL A 96 6.53 11.99 -9.23
N PRO A 97 6.28 12.42 -10.49
CA PRO A 97 7.34 12.58 -11.47
C PRO A 97 8.28 13.70 -11.01
N SER A 98 9.59 13.45 -11.04
CA SER A 98 10.62 14.42 -10.66
C SER A 98 10.70 15.62 -11.62
N GLU A 99 10.18 15.44 -12.83
CA GLU A 99 10.19 16.41 -13.92
C GLU A 99 8.75 16.59 -14.39
N PHE A 100 8.34 17.85 -14.57
CA PHE A 100 7.09 18.15 -15.25
C PHE A 100 7.25 17.83 -16.73
N LYS A 101 6.87 16.60 -17.12
CA LYS A 101 6.77 16.25 -18.54
C LYS A 101 5.43 16.76 -19.10
N PRO A 102 5.42 17.38 -20.29
CA PRO A 102 4.16 17.71 -20.94
C PRO A 102 3.35 16.43 -21.16
N THR A 103 2.04 16.51 -20.92
CA THR A 103 1.12 15.36 -21.02
C THR A 103 1.11 14.77 -22.44
N LEU A 104 1.48 15.55 -23.46
CA LEU A 104 1.81 15.08 -24.80
C LEU A 104 3.31 15.25 -25.10
N PRO A 105 4.03 14.18 -25.46
CA PRO A 105 5.35 14.32 -26.03
C PRO A 105 5.24 14.86 -27.46
N GLY A 106 5.73 16.08 -27.71
CA GLY A 106 5.92 16.61 -29.07
C GLY A 106 5.02 17.76 -29.52
N ARG A 107 4.47 18.58 -28.61
CA ARG A 107 3.93 19.89 -28.96
C ARG A 107 4.37 20.95 -27.95
#